data_AF-A0A2N5YRC3-F1
#
_entry.id   AF-A0A2N5YRC3-F1
#
_cell.length_a   1.000
_cell.length_b   1.000
_cell.length_c   1.000
_cell.angle_alpha   90.00
_cell.angle_beta   90.00
_cell.angle_gamma   90.00
#
_symmetry.space_group_name_H-M   'P 1'
#
loop_
_entity.id
_entity.type
_entity.pdbx_description
1 polymer ?
#
loop_
_entity_poly.entity_id
_entity_poly.type
_entity_poly.pdbx_seq_one_letter_code
_entity_poly.pdbx_strand_id
1 'polypeptide(L)'
;MKHYNDLREMANLWKKNYEICNDALAEINPLLLKNQINFTNNIFKSVIKNYLSWGTSVPSAPEDLLSVYDPKNIFGPVDLPRKVLGWMEEAEKDASILENNINTMEQLKVLQAFYQGRIDNFITERKEFINILRSLEPMRDMHKEMKSHLSSNSTVSYTDK
;
A
#
# COMPACT_ATOMS: atom_id res chain seq x y z
N MET A 1 4.37 -36.76 -21.76
CA MET A 1 3.33 -35.71 -21.79
C MET A 1 3.00 -35.09 -20.43
N LYS A 2 3.10 -35.84 -19.32
CA LYS A 2 2.85 -35.34 -17.95
C LYS A 2 3.62 -34.04 -17.63
N HIS A 3 4.93 -34.03 -17.83
CA HIS A 3 5.77 -32.84 -17.58
C HIS A 3 5.38 -31.59 -18.39
N TYR A 4 4.90 -31.74 -19.63
CA TYR A 4 4.41 -30.59 -20.42
C TYR A 4 3.13 -30.01 -19.82
N ASN A 5 2.22 -30.87 -19.36
CA ASN A 5 1.00 -30.44 -18.70
C ASN A 5 1.29 -29.80 -17.34
N ASP A 6 2.22 -30.37 -16.57
CA ASP A 6 2.66 -29.83 -15.27
C ASP A 6 3.25 -28.41 -15.43
N LEU A 7 4.12 -28.20 -16.44
CA LEU A 7 4.68 -26.87 -16.75
C LEU A 7 3.60 -25.86 -17.18
N ARG A 8 2.60 -26.31 -17.93
CA ARG A 8 1.45 -25.48 -18.32
C ARG A 8 0.59 -25.11 -17.12
N GLU A 9 0.39 -26.03 -16.19
CA GLU A 9 -0.34 -25.78 -14.94
C GLU A 9 0.41 -24.78 -14.06
N MET A 10 1.73 -24.96 -13.89
CA MET A 10 2.59 -24.00 -13.20
C MET A 10 2.51 -22.60 -13.81
N ALA A 11 2.59 -22.47 -15.14
CA ALA A 11 2.44 -21.17 -15.81
C ALA A 11 1.08 -20.49 -15.54
N ASN A 12 0.02 -21.28 -15.38
CA ASN A 12 -1.31 -20.78 -15.04
C ASN A 12 -1.42 -20.38 -13.56
N LEU A 13 -0.78 -21.13 -12.65
CA LEU A 13 -0.70 -20.76 -11.23
C LEU A 13 0.05 -19.43 -11.05
N TRP A 14 1.11 -19.20 -11.82
CA TRP A 14 1.88 -17.94 -11.78
C TRP A 14 1.06 -16.77 -12.31
N LYS A 15 0.22 -17.00 -13.32
CA LYS A 15 -0.76 -16.02 -13.78
C LYS A 15 -1.77 -15.67 -12.67
N LYS A 16 -2.31 -16.67 -11.95
CA LYS A 16 -3.22 -16.43 -10.83
C LYS A 16 -2.56 -15.63 -9.71
N ASN A 17 -1.31 -15.95 -9.36
CA ASN A 17 -0.56 -15.21 -8.35
C ASN A 17 -0.30 -13.75 -8.76
N TYR A 18 -0.02 -13.52 -10.04
CA TYR A 18 0.04 -12.17 -10.61
C TYR A 18 -1.29 -11.42 -10.44
N GLU A 19 -2.43 -12.04 -10.78
CA GLU A 19 -3.76 -11.44 -10.63
C GLU A 19 -4.04 -11.06 -9.17
N ILE A 20 -3.77 -11.97 -8.22
CA ILE A 20 -3.93 -11.70 -6.79
C ILE A 20 -3.09 -10.51 -6.32
N CYS A 21 -1.83 -10.42 -6.74
CA CYS A 21 -0.97 -9.29 -6.35
C CYS A 21 -1.44 -7.97 -6.99
N ASN A 22 -2.00 -8.03 -8.19
CA ASN A 22 -2.51 -6.86 -8.88
C ASN A 22 -3.80 -6.35 -8.23
N ASP A 23 -4.68 -7.25 -7.79
CA ASP A 23 -5.87 -6.92 -7.01
C ASP A 23 -5.49 -6.28 -5.67
N ALA A 24 -4.50 -6.86 -4.97
CA ALA A 24 -3.97 -6.28 -3.73
C ALA A 24 -3.39 -4.86 -3.94
N LEU A 25 -2.68 -4.63 -5.05
CA LEU A 25 -2.18 -3.29 -5.38
C LEU A 25 -3.31 -2.30 -5.70
N ALA A 26 -4.37 -2.76 -6.38
CA ALA A 26 -5.55 -1.95 -6.65
C ALA A 26 -6.26 -1.52 -5.36
N GLU A 27 -6.17 -2.29 -4.28
CA GLU A 27 -6.69 -1.92 -2.96
C GLU A 27 -5.73 -1.00 -2.17
N ILE A 28 -4.42 -1.22 -2.25
CA ILE A 28 -3.43 -0.42 -1.50
C ILE A 28 -3.32 1.01 -2.02
N ASN A 29 -3.33 1.19 -3.34
CA ASN A 29 -3.20 2.50 -3.99
C ASN A 29 -4.23 3.55 -3.50
N PRO A 30 -5.55 3.26 -3.45
CA PRO A 30 -6.53 4.21 -2.94
C PRO A 30 -6.39 4.46 -1.44
N LEU A 31 -6.00 3.47 -0.65
CA LEU A 31 -5.75 3.65 0.79
C LEU A 31 -4.56 4.59 1.04
N LEU A 32 -3.49 4.43 0.27
CA LEU A 32 -2.31 5.28 0.33
C LEU A 32 -2.65 6.72 -0.07
N LEU A 33 -3.39 6.91 -1.17
CA LEU A 33 -3.86 8.23 -1.60
C LEU A 33 -4.76 8.88 -0.53
N LYS A 34 -5.71 8.12 0.04
CA LYS A 34 -6.59 8.60 1.10
C LYS A 34 -5.79 9.06 2.32
N ASN A 35 -4.79 8.30 2.74
CA ASN A 35 -3.92 8.69 3.87
C ASN A 35 -3.07 9.91 3.57
N GLN A 36 -2.56 10.08 2.34
CA GLN A 36 -1.86 11.30 1.94
C GLN A 36 -2.76 12.53 1.98
N ILE A 37 -4.00 12.41 1.50
CA ILE A 37 -5.00 13.49 1.56
C ILE A 37 -5.32 13.82 3.03
N ASN A 38 -5.56 12.79 3.86
CA ASN A 38 -5.83 12.97 5.29
C ASN A 38 -4.67 13.66 6.00
N PHE A 39 -3.43 13.24 5.72
CA PHE A 39 -2.22 13.85 6.27
C PHE A 39 -2.12 15.34 5.89
N THR A 40 -2.27 15.68 4.61
CA THR A 40 -2.26 17.08 4.13
C THR A 40 -3.37 17.90 4.79
N ASN A 41 -4.58 17.35 4.89
CA ASN A 41 -5.70 18.01 5.56
C ASN A 41 -5.42 18.24 7.06
N ASN A 42 -4.79 17.28 7.73
CA ASN A 42 -4.42 17.41 9.14
C ASN A 42 -3.30 18.44 9.35
N ILE A 43 -2.30 18.49 8.47
CA ILE A 43 -1.29 19.57 8.46
C ILE A 43 -1.98 20.92 8.28
N PHE A 44 -2.82 21.06 7.25
CA PHE A 44 -3.49 22.33 6.97
C PHE A 44 -4.36 22.79 8.14
N LYS A 45 -5.12 21.87 8.75
CA LYS A 45 -5.88 22.13 9.98
C LYS A 45 -4.98 22.54 11.13
N SER A 46 -3.87 21.85 11.37
CA SER A 46 -2.96 22.17 12.47
C SER A 46 -2.27 23.52 12.25
N VAL A 47 -1.87 23.85 11.02
CA VAL A 47 -1.30 25.17 10.67
C VAL A 47 -2.33 26.27 10.87
N ILE A 48 -3.56 26.12 10.36
CA ILE A 48 -4.63 27.11 10.59
C ILE A 48 -4.96 27.24 12.07
N LYS A 49 -5.09 26.11 12.78
CA LYS A 49 -5.39 26.10 14.20
C LYS A 49 -4.30 26.80 15.00
N ASN A 50 -3.03 26.46 14.79
CA ASN A 50 -1.91 27.13 15.45
C ASN A 50 -1.83 28.61 15.10
N TYR A 51 -2.03 28.98 13.83
CA TYR A 51 -2.07 30.37 13.40
C TYR A 51 -3.23 31.14 14.06
N LEU A 52 -4.42 30.56 14.15
CA LEU A 52 -5.55 31.15 14.85
C LEU A 52 -5.29 31.24 16.35
N SER A 53 -4.80 30.19 16.99
CA SER A 53 -4.48 30.17 18.42
C SER A 53 -3.42 31.23 18.80
N TRP A 54 -2.40 31.42 17.95
CA TRP A 54 -1.40 32.48 18.13
C TRP A 54 -1.94 33.86 17.73
N GLY A 55 -2.87 33.95 16.78
CA GLY A 55 -3.52 35.19 16.37
C GLY A 55 -4.62 35.68 17.31
N THR A 56 -5.26 34.77 18.06
CA THR A 56 -6.24 35.06 19.11
C THR A 56 -5.59 35.39 20.45
N SER A 57 -4.28 35.65 20.50
CA SER A 57 -3.67 36.39 21.59
C SER A 57 -4.17 37.85 21.68
N VAL A 58 -5.04 38.29 20.75
CA VAL A 58 -5.85 39.49 20.94
C VAL A 58 -6.98 39.14 21.93
N PRO A 59 -6.98 39.74 23.14
CA PRO A 59 -7.92 39.40 24.20
C PRO A 59 -9.36 39.63 23.73
N SER A 60 -10.10 38.54 23.51
CA SER A 60 -11.47 38.58 22.99
C SER A 60 -12.53 38.30 24.06
N ALA A 61 -12.12 37.81 25.24
CA ALA A 61 -12.99 37.62 26.40
C ALA A 61 -12.91 38.84 27.35
N PRO A 62 -14.02 39.23 28.01
CA PRO A 62 -14.00 40.28 29.05
C PRO A 62 -13.03 39.99 30.20
N GLU A 63 -12.78 38.71 30.47
CA GLU A 63 -11.86 38.17 31.47
C GLU A 63 -10.40 38.48 31.09
N ASP A 64 -10.06 38.36 29.81
CA ASP A 64 -8.73 38.68 29.27
C ASP A 64 -8.45 40.20 29.31
N LEU A 65 -9.48 41.03 29.12
CA LEU A 65 -9.40 42.48 29.29
C LEU A 65 -9.08 42.88 30.74
N LEU A 66 -9.59 42.15 31.73
CA LEU A 66 -9.29 42.38 33.14
C LEU A 66 -7.86 41.96 33.51
N SER A 67 -7.30 40.95 32.84
CA SER A 67 -5.89 40.55 33.03
C SER A 67 -4.89 41.55 32.43
N VAL A 68 -5.27 42.25 31.36
CA VAL A 68 -4.46 43.30 30.71
C VAL A 68 -4.55 44.63 31.47
N TYR A 69 -5.69 44.90 32.12
CA TYR A 69 -5.93 46.07 32.97
C TYR A 69 -5.82 45.77 34.48
N ASP A 70 -4.96 44.84 34.89
CA ASP A 70 -4.65 44.63 36.30
C ASP A 70 -3.44 45.47 36.72
N PRO A 71 -3.63 46.66 37.34
CA PRO A 71 -2.52 47.51 37.78
C PRO A 71 -1.66 46.87 38.89
N LYS A 72 -2.07 45.73 39.45
CA LYS A 72 -1.32 44.99 40.48
C LYS A 72 -0.74 43.66 40.00
N ASN A 73 -0.94 43.29 38.74
CA ASN A 73 -0.31 42.14 38.09
C ASN A 73 -0.57 40.79 38.83
N ILE A 74 -1.77 40.62 39.38
CA ILE A 74 -2.19 39.46 40.19
C ILE A 74 -2.70 38.32 39.29
N PHE A 75 -3.36 38.63 38.17
CA PHE A 75 -3.96 37.62 37.28
C PHE A 75 -3.12 37.25 36.04
N GLY A 76 -2.30 38.18 35.53
CA GLY A 76 -1.41 37.93 34.38
C GLY A 76 -0.41 36.77 34.53
N PRO A 77 0.19 36.53 35.71
CA PRO A 77 1.17 35.45 35.89
C PRO A 77 0.58 34.04 35.90
N VAL A 78 -0.74 33.89 36.11
CA VAL A 78 -1.39 32.56 36.24
C VAL A 78 -1.99 32.11 34.91
N ASP A 79 -2.51 33.03 34.10
CA ASP A 79 -3.15 32.70 32.82
C ASP A 79 -2.14 32.41 31.70
N LEU A 80 -1.00 33.10 31.67
CA LEU A 80 0.03 32.90 30.65
C LEU A 80 0.60 31.47 30.65
N PRO A 81 1.05 30.91 31.80
CA PRO A 81 1.52 29.53 31.86
C PRO A 81 0.44 28.52 31.49
N ARG A 82 -0.82 28.76 31.88
CA ARG A 82 -1.94 27.86 31.60
C ARG A 82 -2.28 27.80 30.11
N LYS A 83 -2.27 28.95 29.42
CA LYS A 83 -2.46 29.03 27.97
C LYS A 83 -1.31 28.36 27.20
N VAL A 84 -0.07 28.57 27.64
CA VAL A 84 1.11 27.92 27.03
C VAL A 84 1.08 26.40 27.21
N LEU A 85 0.72 25.90 28.40
CA LEU A 85 0.56 24.46 28.63
C LEU A 85 -0.55 23.86 27.75
N GLY A 86 -1.69 24.55 27.61
CA GLY A 86 -2.75 24.12 26.70
C GLY A 86 -2.30 24.07 25.23
N TRP A 87 -1.50 25.05 24.78
CA TRP A 87 -0.91 25.00 23.43
C TRP A 87 0.07 23.85 23.26
N MET A 88 0.86 23.54 24.28
CA MET A 88 1.80 22.41 24.24
C MET A 88 1.06 21.06 24.17
N GLU A 89 0.04 20.86 24.99
CA GLU A 89 -0.78 19.62 24.97
C GLU A 89 -1.49 19.43 23.62
N GLU A 90 -2.02 20.52 23.04
CA GLU A 90 -2.66 20.47 21.73
C GLU A 90 -1.66 20.19 20.60
N ALA A 91 -0.47 20.79 20.65
CA ALA A 91 0.59 20.54 19.68
C ALA A 91 1.11 19.09 19.76
N GLU A 92 1.25 18.55 20.97
CA GLU A 92 1.66 17.15 21.19
C GLU A 92 0.62 16.18 20.61
N LYS A 93 -0.67 16.47 20.84
CA LYS A 93 -1.76 15.67 20.28
C LYS A 93 -1.79 15.70 18.76
N ASP A 94 -1.65 16.88 18.16
CA ASP A 94 -1.59 17.02 16.69
C ASP A 94 -0.37 16.30 16.11
N ALA A 95 0.79 16.41 16.76
CA ALA A 95 2.03 15.71 16.37
C ALA A 95 1.84 14.19 16.38
N SER A 96 1.20 13.62 17.41
CA SER A 96 0.93 12.18 17.47
C SER A 96 0.02 11.68 16.34
N ILE A 97 -0.95 12.51 15.91
CA ILE A 97 -1.84 12.18 14.78
C ILE A 97 -1.05 12.21 13.46
N LEU A 98 -0.17 13.21 13.29
CA LEU A 98 0.68 13.31 12.10
C LEU A 98 1.68 12.15 12.03
N GLU A 99 2.31 11.79 13.15
CA GLU A 99 3.21 10.65 13.26
C GLU A 99 2.52 9.34 12.86
N ASN A 100 1.33 9.07 13.40
CA ASN A 100 0.55 7.88 13.03
C ASN A 100 0.20 7.83 11.54
N ASN A 101 -0.13 8.98 10.94
CA ASN A 101 -0.40 9.06 9.50
C ASN A 101 0.87 8.80 8.67
N ILE A 102 2.03 9.31 9.10
CA ILE A 102 3.34 9.06 8.45
C ILE A 102 3.67 7.56 8.52
N ASN A 103 3.62 6.97 9.71
CA ASN A 103 3.90 5.55 9.91
C ASN A 103 2.98 4.67 9.05
N THR A 104 1.69 5.01 8.98
CA THR A 104 0.74 4.26 8.13
C THR A 104 1.07 4.43 6.65
N MET A 105 1.45 5.62 6.19
CA MET A 105 1.89 5.85 4.80
C MET A 105 3.16 5.06 4.48
N GLU A 106 4.14 5.00 5.38
CA GLU A 106 5.36 4.22 5.19
C GLU A 106 5.07 2.73 5.06
N GLN A 107 4.25 2.18 5.95
CA GLN A 107 3.83 0.78 5.88
C GLN A 107 3.11 0.46 4.57
N LEU A 108 2.20 1.33 4.12
CA LEU A 108 1.51 1.16 2.84
C LEU A 108 2.47 1.24 1.64
N LYS A 109 3.48 2.12 1.69
CA LYS A 109 4.53 2.21 0.64
C LYS A 109 5.39 0.94 0.59
N VAL A 110 5.79 0.41 1.75
CA VAL A 110 6.55 -0.85 1.82
C VAL A 110 5.71 -1.99 1.24
N LEU A 111 4.43 -2.06 1.58
CA LEU A 111 3.52 -3.08 1.07
C LEU A 111 3.32 -2.96 -0.45
N GLN A 112 3.14 -1.73 -0.96
CA GLN A 112 3.05 -1.45 -2.39
C GLN A 112 4.32 -1.91 -3.12
N ALA A 113 5.51 -1.54 -2.63
CA ALA A 113 6.78 -1.94 -3.22
C ALA A 113 6.97 -3.46 -3.22
N PHE A 114 6.56 -4.13 -2.14
CA PHE A 114 6.59 -5.59 -2.04
C PHE A 114 5.74 -6.26 -3.12
N TYR A 115 4.46 -5.88 -3.26
CA TYR A 115 3.60 -6.48 -4.27
C TYR A 115 4.03 -6.15 -5.69
N GLN A 116 4.51 -4.93 -5.94
CA GLN A 116 5.05 -4.54 -7.24
C GLN A 116 6.27 -5.40 -7.62
N GLY A 117 7.20 -5.60 -6.69
CA GLY A 117 8.36 -6.46 -6.92
C GLY A 117 7.98 -7.93 -7.21
N ARG A 118 6.94 -8.45 -6.53
CA ARG A 118 6.45 -9.81 -6.83
C ARG A 118 5.78 -9.90 -8.20
N ILE A 119 5.05 -8.87 -8.63
CA ILE A 119 4.47 -8.81 -9.97
C ILE A 119 5.57 -8.94 -11.03
N ASP A 120 6.65 -8.17 -10.90
CA ASP A 120 7.75 -8.17 -11.87
C ASP A 120 8.42 -9.56 -11.96
N ASN A 121 8.59 -10.22 -10.81
CA ASN A 121 9.10 -11.59 -10.76
C ASN A 121 8.15 -12.59 -11.44
N PHE A 122 6.85 -12.53 -11.15
CA PHE A 122 5.87 -13.42 -11.78
C PHE A 122 5.80 -13.23 -13.29
N ILE A 123 5.89 -11.98 -13.78
CA ILE A 123 5.95 -11.71 -15.21
C ILE A 123 7.19 -12.35 -15.84
N THR A 124 8.34 -12.22 -15.19
CA THR A 124 9.62 -12.75 -15.68
C THR A 124 9.62 -14.26 -15.71
N GLU A 125 9.31 -14.91 -14.58
CA GLU A 125 9.25 -16.37 -14.47
C GLU A 125 8.20 -16.98 -15.41
N ARG A 126 7.03 -16.33 -15.56
CA ARG A 126 6.01 -16.80 -16.50
C ARG A 126 6.46 -16.72 -17.96
N LYS A 127 7.25 -15.72 -18.34
CA LYS A 127 7.85 -15.65 -19.69
C LYS A 127 8.78 -16.83 -19.92
N GLU A 128 9.57 -17.21 -18.92
CA GLU A 128 10.45 -18.38 -19.01
C GLU A 128 9.66 -19.67 -19.19
N PHE A 129 8.61 -19.89 -18.40
CA PHE A 129 7.73 -21.05 -18.57
C PHE A 129 7.12 -21.12 -19.98
N ILE A 130 6.68 -19.99 -20.54
CA ILE A 130 6.14 -19.93 -21.90
C ILE A 130 7.22 -20.25 -22.94
N ASN A 131 8.44 -19.76 -22.76
CA ASN A 131 9.54 -20.05 -23.67
C ASN A 131 9.90 -21.54 -23.66
N ILE A 132 9.92 -22.18 -22.48
CA ILE A 132 10.11 -23.63 -22.34
C ILE A 132 8.95 -24.39 -22.99
N LEU A 133 7.69 -23.96 -22.80
CA LEU A 133 6.55 -24.60 -23.43
C LEU A 133 6.61 -24.51 -24.96
N ARG A 134 7.05 -23.37 -25.51
CA ARG A 134 7.26 -23.20 -26.95
C ARG A 134 8.37 -24.09 -27.51
N SER A 135 9.47 -24.27 -26.77
CA SER A 135 10.55 -25.17 -27.23
C SER A 135 10.15 -26.65 -27.18
N LEU A 136 9.24 -27.02 -26.28
CA LEU A 136 8.68 -28.37 -26.16
C LEU A 136 7.49 -28.65 -27.10
N GLU A 137 6.91 -27.63 -27.70
CA GLU A 137 5.78 -27.73 -28.63
C GLU A 137 6.03 -28.67 -29.82
N PRO A 138 7.16 -28.59 -30.57
CA PRO A 138 7.43 -29.53 -31.65
C PRO A 138 7.56 -30.99 -31.16
N MET A 139 8.16 -31.24 -29.99
CA MET A 139 8.22 -32.60 -29.42
C MET A 139 6.84 -33.13 -29.04
N ARG A 140 5.96 -32.26 -28.52
CA ARG A 140 4.56 -32.61 -28.22
C ARG A 140 3.83 -33.02 -29.49
N ASP A 141 4.02 -32.29 -30.58
CA ASP A 141 3.34 -32.54 -31.84
C ASP A 141 3.86 -33.82 -32.51
N MET A 142 5.18 -34.06 -32.50
CA MET A 142 5.76 -35.35 -32.92
C MET A 142 5.23 -36.52 -32.07
N HIS A 143 5.11 -36.35 -30.75
CA HIS A 143 4.57 -37.39 -29.87
C HIS A 143 3.09 -37.69 -30.17
N LYS A 144 2.29 -36.67 -30.51
CA LYS A 144 0.89 -36.85 -30.94
C LYS A 144 0.79 -37.56 -32.28
N GLU A 145 1.60 -37.17 -33.27
CA GLU A 145 1.65 -37.83 -34.57
C GLU A 145 2.06 -39.29 -34.43
N MET A 146 3.13 -39.57 -33.68
CA MET A 146 3.59 -40.93 -33.39
C MET A 146 2.49 -41.77 -32.72
N LYS A 147 1.80 -41.21 -31.72
CA LYS A 147 0.69 -41.90 -31.05
C LYS A 147 -0.46 -42.19 -32.02
N SER A 148 -0.79 -41.24 -32.91
CA SER A 148 -1.82 -41.42 -33.94
C SER A 148 -1.44 -42.55 -34.92
N HIS A 149 -0.20 -42.55 -35.43
CA HIS A 149 0.31 -43.59 -36.32
C HIS A 149 0.38 -44.99 -35.66
N LEU A 150 0.75 -45.06 -34.39
CA LEU A 150 0.76 -46.33 -33.65
C LEU A 150 -0.66 -46.82 -33.36
N SER A 151 -1.60 -45.92 -33.06
CA SER A 151 -2.99 -46.28 -32.79
C SER A 151 -3.77 -46.70 -34.04
N SER A 152 -3.38 -46.25 -35.24
CA SER A 152 -3.98 -46.65 -36.50
C SER A 152 -3.42 -47.97 -37.05
N ASN A 153 -2.31 -48.46 -36.48
CA ASN A 153 -1.69 -49.71 -36.86
C ASN A 153 -2.22 -50.86 -36.00
N SER A 154 -2.95 -51.80 -36.60
CA SER A 154 -3.61 -52.91 -35.89
C SER A 154 -2.64 -53.95 -35.31
N THR A 155 -1.35 -53.87 -35.63
CA THR A 155 -0.34 -54.88 -35.24
C THR A 155 0.38 -54.56 -33.93
N VAL A 156 0.34 -53.31 -33.44
CA VAL A 156 1.08 -52.89 -32.23
C VAL A 156 0.20 -51.98 -31.37
N SER A 157 -0.19 -52.43 -30.17
CA SER A 157 -0.92 -51.58 -29.21
C SER A 157 0.04 -50.77 -28.35
N TYR A 158 -0.07 -49.44 -28.42
CA TYR A 158 0.66 -48.54 -27.54
C TYR A 158 -0.02 -48.50 -26.15
N THR A 159 0.74 -48.85 -25.10
CA THR A 159 0.29 -48.75 -23.70
C THR A 159 1.06 -47.63 -23.00
N ASP A 160 0.37 -46.55 -22.61
CA ASP A 160 0.95 -45.48 -21.79
C ASP A 160 1.19 -46.03 -20.36
N LYS A 161 2.44 -45.96 -19.88
CA LYS A 161 2.77 -46.06 -18.45
C LYS A 161 3.14 -44.68 -17.91
#